data_AF-A0A0B8P1K9-F1
#
_entry.id   AF-A0A0B8P1K9-F1
#
_cell.length_a   1.000
_cell.length_b   1.000
_cell.length_c   1.000
_cell.angle_alpha   90.00
_cell.angle_beta   90.00
_cell.angle_gamma   90.00
#
_symmetry.space_group_name_H-M   'P 1'
#
loop_
_entity.id
_entity.type
_entity.pdbx_description
1 polymer ?
#
loop_
_entity_poly.entity_id
_entity_poly.type
_entity_poly.pdbx_seq_one_letter_code
_entity_poly.pdbx_strand_id
1 'polypeptide(L)'
;MWLKRGSLKAIASDGLFTFLLFWLVSPMVLFTFAGNILPAYVLPGIPALALLITMLVSEEDTDKKWFQITAAIIPFTLVVTAVVLNLGVGDKRSEKSLLAKVNPEIETFYIGKRPFSGQFYSAGQAKLFGETTDLDQYKTVQLVGRKDAVDEVISDRRMNCVIEYTAESKRSLYKCDTSS
;
A
#
# COMPACT_ATOMS: atom_id res chain seq x y z
N MET A 1 -36.39 17.68 19.79
CA MET A 1 -36.01 16.42 19.10
C MET A 1 -37.09 15.87 18.16
N TRP A 2 -38.38 16.18 18.34
CA TRP A 2 -39.49 15.63 17.51
C TRP A 2 -39.73 16.36 16.18
N LEU A 3 -39.42 17.66 16.09
CA LEU A 3 -39.55 18.46 14.85
C LEU A 3 -38.55 18.05 13.74
N LYS A 4 -37.36 17.55 14.10
CA LYS A 4 -36.35 17.11 13.12
C LYS A 4 -36.77 15.81 12.38
N ARG A 5 -37.66 14.99 12.95
CA ARG A 5 -38.14 13.76 12.30
C ARG A 5 -39.01 14.03 11.06
N GLY A 6 -39.79 15.11 11.04
CA GLY A 6 -40.62 15.48 9.90
C GLY A 6 -39.79 15.95 8.70
N SER A 7 -38.79 16.79 8.96
CA SER A 7 -37.83 17.27 7.95
C SER A 7 -36.97 16.14 7.39
N LEU A 8 -36.47 15.24 8.23
CA LEU A 8 -35.74 14.04 7.78
C LEU A 8 -36.59 13.13 6.89
N LYS A 9 -37.89 13.00 7.16
CA LYS A 9 -38.80 12.19 6.33
C LYS A 9 -39.05 12.82 4.96
N ALA A 10 -39.14 14.15 4.90
CA ALA A 10 -39.31 14.90 3.65
C ALA A 10 -38.03 14.87 2.80
N ILE A 11 -36.85 15.01 3.42
CA ILE A 11 -35.55 14.89 2.76
C ILE A 11 -35.31 13.45 2.29
N ALA A 12 -35.68 12.44 3.09
CA ALA A 12 -35.55 11.04 2.69
C ALA A 12 -36.51 10.63 1.55
N SER A 13 -37.65 11.31 1.39
CA SER A 13 -38.55 11.12 0.24
C SER A 13 -38.06 11.80 -1.05
N ASP A 14 -36.96 12.56 -0.99
CA ASP A 14 -36.30 13.10 -2.17
C ASP A 14 -35.54 11.97 -2.89
N GLY A 15 -35.81 11.79 -4.18
CA GLY A 15 -35.13 10.80 -5.02
C GLY A 15 -33.61 11.02 -5.03
N LEU A 16 -33.17 12.27 -4.89
CA LEU A 16 -31.75 12.60 -4.81
C LEU A 16 -31.09 12.09 -3.52
N PHE A 17 -31.75 12.24 -2.36
CA PHE A 17 -31.21 11.74 -1.08
C PHE A 17 -31.03 10.22 -1.12
N THR A 18 -32.04 9.51 -1.62
CA THR A 18 -32.00 8.05 -1.74
C THR A 18 -30.89 7.61 -2.71
N PHE A 19 -30.76 8.28 -3.85
CA PHE A 19 -29.68 8.03 -4.80
C PHE A 19 -28.29 8.22 -4.16
N LEU A 20 -28.07 9.33 -3.45
CA LEU A 20 -26.80 9.61 -2.79
C LEU A 20 -26.45 8.57 -1.72
N LEU A 21 -27.45 8.07 -0.99
CA LEU A 21 -27.25 7.00 0.00
C LEU A 21 -26.81 5.69 -0.68
N PHE A 22 -27.48 5.28 -1.77
CA PHE A 22 -27.05 4.11 -2.53
C PHE A 22 -25.68 4.28 -3.18
N TRP A 23 -25.36 5.48 -3.67
CA TRP A 23 -24.03 5.79 -4.20
C TRP A 23 -22.96 5.68 -3.11
N LEU A 24 -23.20 6.17 -1.90
CA LEU A 24 -22.27 6.02 -0.77
C LEU A 24 -21.99 4.55 -0.41
N VAL A 25 -23.04 3.72 -0.38
CA VAL A 25 -22.97 2.32 0.08
C VAL A 25 -22.44 1.38 -1.00
N SER A 26 -22.75 1.64 -2.27
CA SER A 26 -22.36 0.80 -3.42
C SER A 26 -20.88 0.39 -3.45
N PRO A 27 -19.88 1.31 -3.37
CA PRO A 27 -18.48 0.92 -3.39
C PRO A 27 -18.10 0.04 -2.18
N MET A 28 -18.66 0.29 -1.00
CA MET A 28 -18.38 -0.53 0.17
C MET A 28 -18.84 -1.97 -0.02
N VAL A 29 -20.05 -2.16 -0.56
CA VAL A 29 -20.61 -3.49 -0.85
C VAL A 29 -19.81 -4.19 -1.95
N LEU A 30 -19.53 -3.49 -3.05
CA LEU A 30 -18.79 -4.04 -4.18
C LEU A 30 -17.38 -4.51 -3.76
N PHE A 31 -16.66 -3.68 -3.02
CA PHE A 31 -15.28 -3.96 -2.62
C PHE A 31 -15.14 -4.88 -1.41
N THR A 32 -16.23 -5.20 -0.72
CA THR A 32 -16.23 -6.24 0.34
C THR A 32 -15.80 -7.60 -0.21
N PHE A 33 -16.09 -7.89 -1.49
CA PHE A 33 -15.74 -9.16 -2.14
C PHE A 33 -14.33 -9.18 -2.77
N ALA A 34 -13.53 -8.11 -2.63
CA ALA A 34 -12.20 -8.05 -3.22
C ALA A 34 -11.19 -8.88 -2.41
N GLY A 35 -10.36 -9.68 -3.11
CA GLY A 35 -9.30 -10.48 -2.48
C GLY A 35 -8.16 -9.65 -1.86
N ASN A 36 -8.11 -8.34 -2.09
CA ASN A 36 -7.17 -7.41 -1.48
C ASN A 36 -7.91 -6.13 -1.09
N ILE A 37 -8.27 -5.99 0.19
CA ILE A 37 -9.06 -4.84 0.68
C ILE A 37 -8.12 -3.67 0.99
N LEU A 38 -8.19 -2.62 0.17
CA LEU A 38 -7.53 -1.35 0.45
C LEU A 38 -8.54 -0.37 1.05
N PRO A 39 -8.20 0.36 2.13
CA PRO A 39 -9.07 1.41 2.66
C PRO A 39 -9.45 2.46 1.62
N ALA A 40 -8.64 2.61 0.56
CA ALA A 40 -8.91 3.53 -0.53
C ALA A 40 -10.19 3.21 -1.33
N TYR A 41 -10.73 2.01 -1.21
CA TYR A 41 -11.90 1.55 -1.93
C TYR A 41 -13.20 2.26 -1.56
N VAL A 42 -13.24 2.94 -0.42
CA VAL A 42 -14.41 3.74 -0.01
C VAL A 42 -14.38 5.17 -0.55
N LEU A 43 -13.25 5.64 -1.11
CA LEU A 43 -13.12 7.02 -1.61
C LEU A 43 -14.20 7.41 -2.64
N PRO A 44 -14.60 6.55 -3.58
CA PRO A 44 -15.65 6.89 -4.54
C PRO A 44 -17.00 7.29 -3.91
N GLY A 45 -17.26 6.90 -2.66
CA GLY A 45 -18.48 7.28 -1.92
C GLY A 45 -18.39 8.64 -1.21
N ILE A 46 -17.20 9.22 -1.05
CA ILE A 46 -16.99 10.48 -0.31
C ILE A 46 -17.76 11.66 -0.92
N PRO A 47 -17.83 11.85 -2.26
CA PRO A 47 -18.63 12.94 -2.83
C PRO A 47 -20.11 12.87 -2.45
N ALA A 48 -20.69 11.66 -2.45
CA ALA A 48 -22.07 11.45 -2.05
C ALA A 48 -22.29 11.78 -0.56
N LEU A 49 -21.34 11.38 0.29
CA LEU A 49 -21.35 11.74 1.71
C LEU A 49 -21.31 13.27 1.92
N ALA A 50 -20.47 13.99 1.18
CA ALA A 50 -20.36 15.45 1.28
C ALA A 50 -21.67 16.17 0.93
N LEU A 51 -22.37 15.70 -0.11
CA LEU A 51 -23.69 16.22 -0.49
C LEU A 51 -24.75 15.90 0.56
N LEU A 52 -24.77 14.67 1.10
CA LEU A 52 -25.69 14.28 2.18
C LEU A 52 -25.48 15.13 3.43
N ILE A 53 -24.22 15.38 3.82
CA ILE A 53 -23.89 16.26 4.96
C ILE A 53 -24.40 17.68 4.70
N THR A 54 -24.16 18.22 3.51
CA THR A 54 -24.66 19.56 3.13
C THR A 54 -26.18 19.66 3.20
N MET A 55 -26.91 18.62 2.78
CA MET A 55 -28.38 18.58 2.87
C MET A 55 -28.90 18.48 4.31
N LEU A 56 -28.13 17.83 5.20
CA LEU A 56 -28.50 17.61 6.59
C LEU A 56 -28.10 18.77 7.53
N VAL A 57 -27.10 19.56 7.14
CA VAL A 57 -26.65 20.75 7.87
C VAL A 57 -27.57 21.93 7.53
N SER A 58 -28.46 22.30 8.44
CA SER A 58 -29.33 23.47 8.28
C SER A 58 -28.56 24.77 8.48
N GLU A 59 -28.84 25.77 7.63
CA GLU A 59 -28.16 27.08 7.65
C GLU A 59 -28.41 27.91 8.92
N GLU A 60 -29.48 27.61 9.67
CA GLU A 60 -29.94 28.42 10.80
C GLU A 60 -29.28 28.10 12.16
N ASP A 61 -28.64 26.93 12.32
CA ASP A 61 -28.31 26.37 13.65
C ASP A 61 -26.81 26.15 13.91
N THR A 62 -25.93 26.45 12.96
CA THR A 62 -24.51 26.02 13.05
C THR A 62 -23.55 27.21 13.15
N ASP A 63 -22.83 27.30 14.27
CA ASP A 63 -21.73 28.24 14.47
C ASP A 63 -20.64 27.98 13.40
N LYS A 64 -20.66 28.80 12.34
CA LYS A 64 -19.94 28.59 11.06
C LYS A 64 -18.44 28.36 11.24
N LYS A 65 -17.86 28.84 12.35
CA LYS A 65 -16.43 28.72 12.67
C LYS A 65 -16.00 27.28 12.92
N TRP A 66 -16.78 26.47 13.65
CA TRP A 66 -16.40 25.09 13.93
C TRP A 66 -16.41 24.23 12.67
N PHE A 67 -17.45 24.39 11.84
CA PHE A 67 -17.53 23.70 10.56
C PHE A 67 -16.35 24.07 9.63
N GLN A 68 -16.01 25.35 9.53
CA GLN A 68 -14.85 25.82 8.75
C GLN A 68 -13.52 25.24 9.27
N ILE A 69 -13.31 25.19 10.59
CA ILE A 69 -12.10 24.60 11.18
C ILE A 69 -12.04 23.10 10.86
N THR A 70 -13.14 22.35 11.04
CA THR A 70 -13.17 20.91 10.75
C THR A 70 -12.95 20.62 9.26
N ALA A 71 -13.54 21.41 8.36
CA ALA A 71 -13.36 21.27 6.92
C ALA A 71 -11.91 21.55 6.49
N ALA A 72 -11.19 22.42 7.20
CA ALA A 72 -9.79 22.74 6.91
C ALA A 72 -8.80 21.63 7.34
N ILE A 73 -9.17 20.73 8.24
CA ILE A 73 -8.29 19.64 8.72
C ILE A 73 -7.93 18.68 7.59
N ILE A 74 -8.90 18.32 6.74
CA ILE A 74 -8.69 17.37 5.64
C ILE A 74 -7.66 17.88 4.61
N PRO A 75 -7.81 19.08 4.00
CA PRO A 75 -6.81 19.59 3.06
C PRO A 75 -5.46 19.84 3.73
N PHE A 76 -5.44 20.30 4.99
CA PHE A 76 -4.19 20.47 5.74
C PHE A 76 -3.43 19.16 5.93
N THR A 77 -4.12 18.11 6.38
CA THR A 77 -3.51 16.78 6.56
C THR A 77 -3.04 16.18 5.23
N LEU A 78 -3.77 16.41 4.12
CA LEU A 78 -3.32 16.01 2.78
C LEU A 78 -2.03 16.72 2.38
N VAL A 79 -1.93 18.03 2.58
CA VAL A 79 -0.71 18.80 2.27
C VAL A 79 0.47 18.31 3.10
N VAL A 80 0.29 18.15 4.41
CA VAL A 80 1.33 17.63 5.31
C VAL A 80 1.78 16.24 4.86
N THR A 81 0.84 15.35 4.54
CA THR A 81 1.16 14.00 4.07
C THR A 81 1.93 14.04 2.74
N ALA A 82 1.52 14.87 1.79
CA ALA A 82 2.20 15.02 0.51
C ALA A 82 3.64 15.52 0.70
N VAL A 83 3.87 16.48 1.59
CA VAL A 83 5.22 16.96 1.93
C VAL A 83 6.05 15.84 2.54
N VAL A 84 5.53 15.11 3.54
CA VAL A 84 6.24 13.99 4.19
C VAL A 84 6.59 12.89 3.19
N LEU A 85 5.70 12.56 2.26
CA LEU A 85 5.98 11.57 1.22
C LEU A 85 7.07 12.03 0.25
N ASN A 86 7.09 13.32 -0.12
CA ASN A 86 8.13 13.91 -0.98
C ASN A 86 9.52 13.96 -0.29
N LEU A 87 9.57 13.88 1.04
CA LEU A 87 10.83 13.75 1.80
C LEU A 87 11.40 12.32 1.78
N GLY A 88 10.91 11.42 0.92
CA GLY A 88 11.52 10.11 0.67
C GLY A 88 11.05 8.98 1.58
N VAL A 89 10.00 9.17 2.38
CA VAL A 89 9.49 8.11 3.28
C VAL A 89 8.95 6.90 2.51
N GLY A 90 8.50 7.09 1.26
CA GLY A 90 7.96 6.01 0.42
C GLY A 90 8.96 4.90 0.08
N ASP A 91 10.23 5.24 -0.09
CA ASP A 91 11.26 4.29 -0.52
C ASP A 91 11.67 3.31 0.60
N LYS A 92 11.42 3.67 1.87
CA LYS A 92 11.67 2.79 3.03
C LYS A 92 10.84 1.51 3.02
N ARG A 93 9.67 1.53 2.38
CA ARG A 93 8.68 0.44 2.41
C ARG A 93 8.62 -0.35 1.11
N SER A 94 9.20 0.16 0.03
CA SER A 94 9.13 -0.45 -1.30
C SER A 94 10.44 -1.12 -1.67
N GLU A 95 10.37 -2.32 -2.29
CA GLU A 95 11.55 -3.00 -2.85
C GLU A 95 11.89 -2.46 -4.26
N LYS A 96 11.21 -1.41 -4.73
CA LYS A 96 11.40 -0.83 -6.06
C LYS A 96 12.86 -0.40 -6.31
N SER A 97 13.48 0.27 -5.33
CA SER A 97 14.86 0.76 -5.45
C SER A 97 15.88 -0.39 -5.48
N LEU A 98 15.63 -1.46 -4.72
CA LEU A 98 16.45 -2.66 -4.70
C LEU A 98 16.36 -3.42 -6.02
N LEU A 99 15.12 -3.68 -6.48
CA LEU A 99 14.89 -4.44 -7.71
C LEU A 99 15.28 -3.67 -8.98
N ALA A 100 15.36 -2.33 -8.93
CA ALA A 100 15.94 -1.54 -10.01
C ALA A 100 17.45 -1.76 -10.21
N LYS A 101 18.13 -2.41 -9.24
CA LYS A 101 19.56 -2.77 -9.32
C LYS A 101 19.79 -4.25 -9.62
N VAL A 102 18.74 -5.06 -9.67
CA VAL A 102 18.82 -6.48 -10.02
C VAL A 102 19.15 -6.62 -11.51
N ASN A 103 19.97 -7.63 -11.84
CA ASN A 103 20.27 -7.95 -13.22
C ASN A 103 19.20 -8.93 -13.73
N PRO A 104 18.41 -8.59 -14.76
CA PRO A 104 17.35 -9.46 -15.26
C PRO A 104 17.85 -10.77 -15.88
N GLU A 105 19.14 -10.87 -16.23
CA GLU A 105 19.74 -12.10 -16.79
C GLU A 105 20.11 -13.12 -15.71
N ILE A 106 20.12 -12.73 -14.44
CA ILE A 106 20.54 -13.57 -13.32
C ILE A 106 19.33 -13.93 -12.47
N GLU A 107 19.19 -15.21 -12.13
CA GLU A 107 18.12 -15.69 -11.26
C GLU A 107 18.23 -15.08 -9.85
N THR A 108 17.13 -14.50 -9.39
CA THR A 108 17.06 -13.76 -8.12
C THR A 108 16.19 -14.51 -7.11
N PHE A 109 16.73 -14.76 -5.92
CA PHE A 109 16.05 -15.46 -4.84
C PHE A 109 15.93 -14.60 -3.58
N TYR A 110 14.71 -14.50 -3.05
CA TYR A 110 14.44 -13.88 -1.77
C TYR A 110 14.68 -14.89 -0.64
N ILE A 111 15.54 -14.54 0.32
CA ILE A 111 15.79 -15.37 1.50
C ILE A 111 14.77 -15.04 2.60
N GLY A 112 14.11 -16.07 3.15
CA GLY A 112 13.16 -16.00 4.25
C GLY A 112 11.75 -15.50 3.86
N LYS A 113 11.61 -14.26 3.37
CA LYS A 113 10.31 -13.72 2.96
C LYS A 113 10.40 -12.86 1.71
N ARG A 114 9.62 -13.23 0.70
CA ARG A 114 9.35 -12.44 -0.51
C ARG A 114 8.15 -11.52 -0.27
N PRO A 115 8.34 -10.19 -0.13
CA PRO A 115 7.22 -9.25 0.00
C PRO A 115 6.45 -9.12 -1.32
N PHE A 116 5.20 -8.65 -1.26
CA PHE A 116 4.36 -8.43 -2.44
C PHE A 116 5.01 -7.44 -3.43
N SER A 117 5.63 -6.37 -2.93
CA SER A 117 6.41 -5.43 -3.75
C SER A 117 7.58 -6.13 -4.46
N GLY A 118 8.21 -7.11 -3.82
CA GLY A 118 9.24 -7.95 -4.42
C GLY A 118 8.71 -8.74 -5.63
N GLN A 119 7.53 -9.35 -5.50
CA GLN A 119 6.89 -10.07 -6.61
C GLN A 119 6.42 -9.14 -7.73
N PHE A 120 5.86 -7.98 -7.38
CA PHE A 120 5.32 -7.02 -8.32
C PHE A 120 6.43 -6.36 -9.17
N TYR A 121 7.46 -5.81 -8.52
CA TYR A 121 8.54 -5.11 -9.23
C TYR A 121 9.52 -6.05 -9.93
N SER A 122 9.55 -7.34 -9.57
CA SER A 122 10.32 -8.34 -10.32
C SER A 122 9.51 -8.99 -11.45
N ALA A 123 8.27 -8.56 -11.71
CA ALA A 123 7.34 -9.23 -12.63
C ALA A 123 7.25 -10.76 -12.40
N GLY A 124 7.32 -11.19 -11.13
CA GLY A 124 7.31 -12.61 -10.74
C GLY A 124 8.63 -13.38 -10.91
N GLN A 125 9.67 -12.78 -11.52
CA GLN A 125 10.97 -13.43 -11.74
C GLN A 125 11.73 -13.74 -10.45
N ALA A 126 11.65 -12.87 -9.44
CA ALA A 126 12.30 -13.10 -8.16
C ALA A 126 11.53 -14.16 -7.36
N LYS A 127 12.15 -15.32 -7.13
CA LYS A 127 11.54 -16.49 -6.46
C LYS A 127 11.83 -16.45 -4.96
N LEU A 128 11.03 -17.18 -4.17
CA LEU A 128 11.34 -17.39 -2.75
C LEU A 128 12.32 -18.56 -2.64
N PHE A 129 13.41 -18.39 -1.89
CA PHE A 129 14.30 -19.48 -1.55
C PHE A 129 13.61 -20.42 -0.55
N GLY A 130 13.65 -21.72 -0.83
CA GLY A 130 13.12 -22.77 0.03
C GLY A 130 13.91 -24.07 -0.13
N GLU A 131 13.54 -25.11 0.61
CA GLU A 131 14.29 -26.38 0.68
C GLU A 131 14.51 -27.06 -0.69
N THR A 132 13.58 -26.88 -1.62
CA THR A 132 13.68 -27.45 -2.98
C THR A 132 14.47 -26.57 -3.95
N THR A 133 14.96 -25.41 -3.50
CA THR A 133 15.71 -24.48 -4.36
C THR A 133 17.15 -24.95 -4.44
N ASP A 134 17.49 -25.54 -5.57
CA ASP A 134 18.87 -25.86 -5.87
C ASP A 134 19.57 -24.63 -6.45
N LEU A 135 20.51 -24.04 -5.68
CA LEU A 135 21.30 -22.91 -6.15
C LEU A 135 22.50 -23.36 -6.99
N ASP A 136 22.90 -24.64 -6.85
CA ASP A 136 24.13 -25.16 -7.45
C ASP A 136 23.98 -25.38 -8.97
N GLN A 137 22.73 -25.44 -9.46
CA GLN A 137 22.42 -25.45 -10.90
C GLN A 137 22.83 -24.14 -11.62
N TYR A 138 23.06 -23.07 -10.87
CA TYR A 138 23.39 -21.76 -11.40
C TYR A 138 24.84 -21.40 -11.09
N LYS A 139 25.56 -20.90 -12.10
CA LYS A 139 26.94 -20.42 -11.92
C LYS A 139 27.00 -19.15 -11.06
N THR A 140 26.02 -18.26 -11.26
CA THR A 140 25.89 -16.99 -10.56
C THR A 140 24.42 -16.80 -10.21
N VAL A 141 24.13 -16.40 -8.96
CA VAL A 141 22.78 -16.11 -8.46
C VAL A 141 22.74 -14.78 -7.71
N GLN A 142 21.58 -14.14 -7.70
CA GLN A 142 21.34 -12.96 -6.88
C GLN A 142 20.48 -13.33 -5.67
N LEU A 143 20.96 -13.04 -4.45
CA LEU A 143 20.21 -13.27 -3.23
C LEU A 143 19.74 -11.94 -2.65
N VAL A 144 18.47 -11.87 -2.26
CA VAL A 144 17.86 -10.68 -1.67
C VAL A 144 17.32 -11.02 -0.29
N GLY A 145 17.85 -10.40 0.74
CA GLY A 145 17.42 -10.68 2.10
C GLY A 145 18.04 -9.74 3.13
N ARG A 146 17.66 -9.92 4.39
CA ARG A 146 18.37 -9.28 5.50
C ARG A 146 19.70 -9.99 5.73
N LYS A 147 20.67 -9.26 6.25
CA LYS A 147 22.04 -9.75 6.44
C LYS A 147 22.11 -11.05 7.26
N ASP A 148 21.39 -11.11 8.37
CA ASP A 148 21.28 -12.29 9.24
C ASP A 148 20.82 -13.55 8.48
N ALA A 149 19.74 -13.44 7.72
CA ALA A 149 19.17 -14.58 7.00
C ALA A 149 20.02 -15.01 5.80
N VAL A 150 20.66 -14.07 5.11
CA VAL A 150 21.50 -14.40 3.94
C VAL A 150 22.84 -14.97 4.39
N ASP A 151 23.46 -14.43 5.45
CA ASP A 151 24.74 -14.92 5.97
C ASP A 151 24.66 -16.39 6.41
N GLU A 152 23.50 -16.85 6.91
CA GLU A 152 23.24 -18.27 7.24
C GLU A 152 23.33 -19.16 5.99
N VAL A 153 22.68 -18.76 4.89
CA VAL A 153 22.71 -19.50 3.62
C VAL A 153 24.10 -19.49 2.97
N ILE A 154 24.80 -18.36 3.05
CA ILE A 154 26.17 -18.22 2.53
C ILE A 154 27.12 -19.17 3.28
N SER A 155 27.00 -19.24 4.61
CA SER A 155 27.85 -20.10 5.44
C SER A 155 27.58 -21.58 5.21
N ASP A 156 26.32 -21.98 5.04
CA ASP A 156 25.92 -23.36 4.81
C ASP A 156 26.45 -23.90 3.47
N ARG A 157 26.33 -23.09 2.40
CA ARG A 157 26.72 -23.49 1.04
C ARG A 157 28.11 -23.04 0.60
N ARG A 158 28.89 -22.38 1.48
CA ARG A 158 30.25 -21.87 1.21
C ARG A 158 30.35 -21.04 -0.08
N MET A 159 29.31 -20.26 -0.39
CA MET A 159 29.29 -19.44 -1.60
C MET A 159 30.16 -18.19 -1.44
N ASN A 160 30.75 -17.72 -2.55
CA ASN A 160 31.43 -16.43 -2.54
C ASN A 160 30.45 -15.33 -2.96
N CYS A 161 30.07 -14.46 -2.03
CA CYS A 161 29.04 -13.45 -2.25
C CYS A 161 29.55 -12.04 -1.99
N VAL A 162 29.18 -11.12 -2.89
CA VAL A 162 29.47 -9.69 -2.77
C VAL A 162 28.16 -8.91 -2.65
N ILE A 163 28.12 -7.94 -1.73
CA ILE A 163 26.97 -7.04 -1.59
C ILE A 163 27.03 -5.98 -2.70
N GLU A 164 26.07 -6.00 -3.62
CA GLU A 164 25.97 -5.01 -4.69
C GLU A 164 25.22 -3.75 -4.23
N TYR A 165 24.21 -3.91 -3.37
CA TYR A 165 23.38 -2.80 -2.90
C TYR A 165 22.71 -3.12 -1.56
N THR A 166 22.48 -2.10 -0.72
CA THR A 166 21.66 -2.21 0.49
C THR A 166 20.58 -1.13 0.48
N ALA A 167 19.32 -1.55 0.52
CA ALA A 167 18.17 -0.65 0.52
C ALA A 167 17.87 -0.12 1.93
N GLU A 168 17.12 0.98 2.00
CA GLU A 168 16.64 1.54 3.28
C GLU A 168 15.72 0.57 4.06
N SER A 169 15.16 -0.43 3.38
CA SER A 169 14.40 -1.54 3.98
C SER A 169 15.26 -2.51 4.82
N LYS A 170 16.59 -2.27 4.89
CA LYS A 170 17.62 -3.13 5.50
C LYS A 170 17.79 -4.50 4.82
N ARG A 171 17.27 -4.65 3.61
CA ARG A 171 17.59 -5.78 2.73
C ARG A 171 18.74 -5.40 1.83
N SER A 172 19.59 -6.37 1.56
CA SER A 172 20.73 -6.22 0.66
C SER A 172 20.57 -7.17 -0.51
N LEU A 173 21.05 -6.71 -1.67
CA LEU A 173 21.24 -7.49 -2.88
C LEU A 173 22.67 -8.04 -2.85
N TYR A 174 22.77 -9.36 -2.82
CA TYR A 174 24.02 -10.10 -2.92
C TYR A 174 24.12 -10.71 -4.30
N LYS A 175 25.31 -10.67 -4.87
CA LYS A 175 25.66 -11.47 -6.04
C LYS A 175 26.62 -12.56 -5.59
N CYS A 176 26.20 -13.80 -5.77
CA CYS A 176 26.91 -14.98 -5.33
C CYS A 176 27.35 -15.78 -6.53
N ASP A 177 28.63 -16.16 -6.54
CA ASP A 177 29.17 -17.13 -7.49
C ASP A 177 29.30 -18.48 -6.77
N THR A 178 28.75 -19.51 -7.40
CA THR A 178 28.86 -20.88 -6.89
C THR A 178 30.27 -21.36 -7.19
N SER A 179 31.04 -21.68 -6.15
CA SER A 179 32.37 -22.28 -6.32
C SER A 179 32.20 -23.63 -6.99
N SER A 180 32.66 -23.74 -8.24
CA SER A 180 32.71 -24.99 -8.99
C SER A 180 33.61 -26.02 -8.30
#